data_AF-A0AAX2KMV1-F1
#
_entry.id   AF-A0AAX2KMV1-F1
#
_cell.length_a   1.000
_cell.length_b   1.000
_cell.length_c   1.000
_cell.angle_alpha   90.00
_cell.angle_beta   90.00
_cell.angle_gamma   90.00
#
_symmetry.space_group_name_H-M   'P 1'
#
loop_
_entity.id
_entity.type
_entity.pdbx_description
1 polymer ?
#
loop_
_entity_poly.entity_id
_entity_poly.type
_entity_poly.pdbx_seq_one_letter_code
_entity_poly.pdbx_strand_id
1 'polypeptide(L)'
;MKDVAKLLKILPPTFNETVLLPVQTQLKEHYPRTVSLVKNLVSPLPEEYRFLTEVLLSVLLSGEISETIPYQALLVAHGESTATSIQAVANKLCGTYIFDAINMPLTSSVRDIVAEVKEWLSQRDTSQGVIMLVDMGSLTQLYKSLKPQILGELLVINNLTTAYALEIGHQLMNEQLFYGIAKTAEKKFKTDVQYFEGFSVEKNIIVSSISGLDIAKQIKQICQKYLYTDIKVITLKYKDLVNTLDIANAEENYLKETSLILTTSYLDNHTNVASVNLLDMLDEDAGTQLMEPFQNLMHPNNIDSMINEFVHFFSKEGLSEKLEFLNPDVIIKQVENVTKNIEKRFDLTLSGKMKFNLMMHNALMVERTMLGVEDYEIPANLEELTINQKPFFQNAKNIFYTLEQFYRIEISNWELYVIYEILSSR
;
A
#
# COMPACT_ATOMS: atom_id res chain seq x y z
N MET A 1 47.41 42.01 19.38
CA MET A 1 48.77 41.42 19.40
C MET A 1 49.38 41.29 20.81
N LYS A 2 48.71 41.62 21.92
CA LYS A 2 49.40 41.74 23.23
C LYS A 2 49.25 40.54 24.19
N ASP A 3 48.31 39.62 24.01
CA ASP A 3 48.04 38.58 25.02
C ASP A 3 48.26 37.10 24.62
N VAL A 4 48.39 36.73 23.33
CA VAL A 4 49.04 35.43 22.93
C VAL A 4 50.45 35.37 23.49
N ALA A 5 51.05 36.55 23.52
CA ALA A 5 52.36 36.78 24.05
C ALA A 5 52.47 36.36 25.52
N LYS A 6 51.42 36.33 26.37
CA LYS A 6 51.59 35.95 27.78
C LYS A 6 51.91 34.46 27.95
N LEU A 7 51.21 33.56 27.27
CA LEU A 7 51.47 32.12 27.39
C LEU A 7 52.83 31.77 26.76
N LEU A 8 53.10 32.32 25.57
CA LEU A 8 54.39 32.17 24.89
C LEU A 8 55.56 32.89 25.60
N LYS A 9 55.30 33.90 26.45
CA LYS A 9 56.32 34.55 27.31
C LYS A 9 56.66 33.75 28.57
N ILE A 10 55.75 32.90 29.05
CA ILE A 10 55.98 32.04 30.23
C ILE A 10 56.62 30.72 29.80
N LEU A 11 56.35 30.27 28.58
CA LEU A 11 56.98 29.10 27.98
C LEU A 11 58.46 29.37 27.65
N PRO A 12 59.30 28.32 27.55
CA PRO A 12 60.70 28.47 27.22
C PRO A 12 60.86 29.24 25.90
N PRO A 13 61.90 30.08 25.73
CA PRO A 13 62.11 30.89 24.53
C PRO A 13 62.25 30.07 23.23
N THR A 14 62.41 28.75 23.36
CA THR A 14 62.41 27.78 22.27
C THR A 14 61.02 27.47 21.71
N PHE A 15 59.91 27.81 22.40
CA PHE A 15 58.56 27.59 21.92
C PHE A 15 57.87 28.93 21.61
N ASN A 16 57.89 29.31 20.33
CA ASN A 16 57.37 30.58 19.83
C ASN A 16 56.63 30.39 18.50
N GLU A 17 56.04 31.46 17.95
CA GLU A 17 55.28 31.41 16.68
C GLU A 17 56.10 30.87 15.51
N THR A 18 57.41 31.16 15.47
CA THR A 18 58.33 30.63 14.44
C THR A 18 58.46 29.10 14.45
N VAL A 19 58.24 28.44 15.59
CA VAL A 19 58.23 26.96 15.67
C VAL A 19 56.87 26.37 15.27
N LEU A 20 55.78 27.12 15.48
CA LEU A 20 54.42 26.69 15.15
C LEU A 20 54.08 26.87 13.67
N LEU A 21 54.73 27.82 12.98
CA LEU A 21 54.55 28.07 11.55
C LEU A 21 54.81 26.81 10.68
N PRO A 22 55.96 26.11 10.81
CA PRO A 22 56.19 24.85 10.11
C PRO A 22 55.15 23.77 10.42
N VAL A 23 54.73 23.67 11.69
CA VAL A 23 53.71 22.69 12.13
C VAL A 23 52.36 23.00 11.48
N GLN A 24 51.96 24.27 11.42
CA GLN A 24 50.74 24.68 10.75
C GLN A 24 50.76 24.35 9.26
N THR A 25 51.91 24.55 8.58
CA THR A 25 52.08 24.19 7.17
C THR A 25 51.95 22.68 6.97
N GLN A 26 52.61 21.86 7.80
CA GLN A 26 52.50 20.41 7.74
C GLN A 26 51.07 19.93 7.99
N LEU A 27 50.36 20.51 8.96
CA LEU A 27 48.97 20.19 9.24
C LEU A 27 48.05 20.56 8.08
N LYS A 28 48.28 21.69 7.40
CA LYS A 28 47.52 22.08 6.21
C LYS A 28 47.74 21.12 5.04
N GLU A 29 48.95 20.60 4.89
CA GLU A 29 49.29 19.65 3.83
C GLU A 29 48.73 18.24 4.09
N HIS A 30 48.79 17.76 5.34
CA HIS A 30 48.42 16.38 5.67
C HIS A 30 46.99 16.22 6.22
N TYR A 31 46.44 17.27 6.84
CA TYR A 31 45.13 17.26 7.50
C TYR A 31 44.27 18.48 7.09
N PRO A 32 44.05 18.71 5.79
CA PRO A 32 43.36 19.90 5.31
C PRO A 32 41.93 20.03 5.84
N ARG A 33 41.20 18.91 6.02
CA ARG A 33 39.82 18.97 6.55
C ARG A 33 39.80 19.28 8.03
N THR A 34 40.70 18.68 8.81
CA THR A 34 40.87 18.96 10.23
C THR A 34 41.14 20.44 10.46
N VAL A 35 42.10 21.02 9.73
CA VAL A 35 42.44 22.45 9.84
C VAL A 35 41.24 23.32 9.46
N SER A 36 40.49 22.94 8.43
CA SER A 36 39.27 23.65 8.01
C SER A 36 38.19 23.68 9.10
N LEU A 37 37.91 22.54 9.74
CA LEU A 37 36.98 22.47 10.87
C LEU A 37 37.47 23.33 12.04
N VAL A 38 38.74 23.20 12.42
CA VAL A 38 39.30 23.95 13.54
C VAL A 38 39.24 25.45 13.29
N LYS A 39 39.55 25.91 12.07
CA LYS A 39 39.43 27.32 11.70
C LYS A 39 38.00 27.84 11.91
N ASN A 40 36.98 27.04 11.57
CA ASN A 40 35.58 27.38 11.82
C ASN A 40 35.27 27.46 13.33
N LEU A 41 35.73 26.49 14.12
CA LEU A 41 35.51 26.44 15.58
C LEU A 41 36.17 27.60 16.33
N VAL A 42 37.33 28.05 15.86
CA VAL A 42 38.13 29.12 16.48
C VAL A 42 37.75 30.51 15.92
N SER A 43 36.93 30.58 14.86
CA SER A 43 36.49 31.85 14.27
C SER A 43 35.85 32.85 15.27
N PRO A 44 35.07 32.43 16.29
CA PRO A 44 34.49 33.36 17.26
C PRO A 44 35.49 33.87 18.31
N LEU A 45 36.67 33.25 18.40
CA LEU A 45 37.69 33.64 19.37
C LEU A 45 38.39 34.94 18.95
N PRO A 46 38.82 35.78 19.91
CA PRO A 46 39.64 36.95 19.63
C PRO A 46 40.85 36.58 18.76
N GLU A 47 41.19 37.43 17.79
CA GLU A 47 42.29 37.18 16.83
C GLU A 47 43.61 36.82 17.49
N GLU A 48 43.81 37.33 18.71
CA GLU A 48 44.97 36.99 19.52
C GLU A 48 45.04 35.46 19.72
N TYR A 49 44.04 34.84 20.32
CA TYR A 49 44.13 33.42 20.65
C TYR A 49 44.02 32.48 19.43
N ARG A 50 43.55 32.99 18.29
CA ARG A 50 43.17 32.20 17.12
C ARG A 50 44.32 31.33 16.59
N PHE A 51 45.50 31.89 16.38
CA PHE A 51 46.64 31.15 15.81
C PHE A 51 47.07 29.97 16.68
N LEU A 52 47.29 30.21 17.98
CA LEU A 52 47.75 29.18 18.91
C LEU A 52 46.68 28.08 19.06
N THR A 53 45.42 28.46 19.25
CA THR A 53 44.32 27.51 19.41
C THR A 53 44.07 26.71 18.13
N GLU A 54 44.22 27.32 16.95
CA GLU A 54 44.09 26.62 15.67
C GLU A 54 45.14 25.51 15.54
N VAL A 55 46.41 25.80 15.81
CA VAL A 55 47.47 24.79 15.70
C VAL A 55 47.29 23.68 16.73
N LEU A 56 47.02 24.03 17.99
CA LEU A 56 46.86 23.03 19.05
C LEU A 56 45.64 22.13 18.84
N LEU A 57 44.49 22.72 18.49
CA LEU A 57 43.27 21.94 18.26
C LEU A 57 43.38 21.08 17.00
N SER A 58 44.10 21.56 15.97
CA SER A 58 44.39 20.75 14.77
C SER A 58 45.26 19.53 15.10
N VAL A 59 46.24 19.67 15.99
CA VAL A 59 47.03 18.52 16.47
C VAL A 59 46.16 17.56 17.28
N LEU A 60 45.32 18.08 18.18
CA LEU A 60 44.46 17.24 19.04
C LEU A 60 43.40 16.46 18.26
N LEU A 61 42.87 17.04 17.18
CA LEU A 61 41.90 16.39 16.31
C LEU A 61 42.53 15.59 15.17
N SER A 62 43.86 15.65 15.03
CA SER A 62 44.56 14.85 14.02
C SER A 62 44.33 13.36 14.30
N GLY A 63 43.83 12.63 13.31
CA GLY A 63 43.47 11.21 13.43
C GLY A 63 42.02 10.91 13.82
N GLU A 64 41.27 11.86 14.37
CA GLU A 64 39.83 11.70 14.65
C GLU A 64 38.96 12.00 13.41
N ILE A 65 39.48 12.83 12.51
CA ILE A 65 38.80 13.24 11.28
C ILE A 65 39.40 12.47 10.11
N SER A 66 38.52 11.86 9.31
CA SER A 66 38.96 11.18 8.10
C SER A 66 39.34 12.18 7.02
N GLU A 67 40.61 12.12 6.61
CA GLU A 67 41.17 12.86 5.48
C GLU A 67 41.11 12.05 4.17
N THR A 68 40.64 10.79 4.20
CA THR A 68 40.60 9.93 2.99
C THR A 68 39.48 10.27 2.04
N ILE A 69 38.45 10.97 2.52
CA ILE A 69 37.28 11.36 1.75
C ILE A 69 37.68 12.53 0.82
N PRO A 70 37.72 12.35 -0.51
CA PRO A 70 38.30 13.34 -1.41
C PRO A 70 37.37 14.51 -1.74
N TYR A 71 36.06 14.37 -1.53
CA TYR A 71 35.06 15.36 -1.96
C TYR A 71 34.68 16.33 -0.84
N GLN A 72 34.27 17.54 -1.22
CA GLN A 72 33.70 18.51 -0.27
C GLN A 72 32.18 18.36 -0.22
N ALA A 73 31.59 18.30 0.98
CA ALA A 73 30.16 18.12 1.15
C ALA A 73 29.54 19.28 1.94
N LEU A 74 28.51 19.91 1.37
CA LEU A 74 27.86 21.10 1.93
C LEU A 74 26.35 20.90 2.02
N LEU A 75 25.78 21.17 3.20
CA LEU A 75 24.34 21.24 3.41
C LEU A 75 23.89 22.71 3.41
N VAL A 76 22.86 23.03 2.63
CA VAL A 76 22.27 24.37 2.61
C VAL A 76 20.78 24.24 2.87
N ALA A 77 20.23 25.00 3.82
CA ALA A 77 18.81 24.90 4.17
C ALA A 77 18.25 26.23 4.63
N HIS A 78 16.94 26.41 4.45
CA HIS A 78 16.25 27.58 4.99
C HIS A 78 16.05 27.46 6.49
N GLY A 79 15.98 28.61 7.17
CA GLY A 79 15.82 28.69 8.62
C GLY A 79 17.16 28.87 9.33
N GLU A 80 17.08 29.17 10.63
CA GLU A 80 18.24 29.58 11.44
C GLU A 80 19.19 28.43 11.79
N SER A 81 18.69 27.18 11.80
CA SER A 81 19.44 26.03 12.32
C SER A 81 19.22 24.72 11.57
N THR A 82 18.51 24.71 10.44
CA THR A 82 18.10 23.48 9.76
C THR A 82 19.31 22.71 9.21
N ALA A 83 20.19 23.38 8.46
CA ALA A 83 21.36 22.74 7.86
C ALA A 83 22.36 22.32 8.94
N THR A 84 22.60 23.18 9.92
CA THR A 84 23.53 22.88 11.03
C THR A 84 23.01 21.76 11.94
N SER A 85 21.70 21.67 12.17
CA SER A 85 21.10 20.56 12.93
C SER A 85 21.28 19.23 12.21
N ILE A 86 20.99 19.18 10.90
CA ILE A 86 21.18 17.96 10.10
C ILE A 86 22.66 17.57 10.03
N GLN A 87 23.56 18.55 9.82
CA GLN A 87 25.01 18.33 9.79
C GLN A 87 25.53 17.75 11.10
N ALA A 88 25.07 18.26 12.25
CA ALA A 88 25.45 17.72 13.55
C ALA A 88 25.01 16.26 13.73
N VAL A 89 23.80 15.90 13.30
CA VAL A 89 23.30 14.52 13.37
C VAL A 89 24.07 13.61 12.40
N ALA A 90 24.27 14.05 11.16
CA ALA A 90 24.96 13.26 10.14
C ALA A 90 26.42 12.98 10.51
N ASN A 91 27.19 14.02 10.86
CA ASN A 91 28.60 13.85 11.26
C ASN A 91 28.73 12.97 12.52
N LYS A 92 27.81 13.13 13.50
CA LYS A 92 27.83 12.31 14.72
C LYS A 92 27.55 10.83 14.43
N LEU A 93 26.58 10.52 13.57
CA LEU A 93 26.24 9.13 13.23
C LEU A 93 27.26 8.49 12.29
N CYS A 94 27.90 9.27 11.40
CA CYS A 94 29.03 8.79 10.61
C CYS A 94 30.32 8.68 11.43
N GLY A 95 30.37 9.25 12.64
CA GLY A 95 31.55 9.18 13.51
C GLY A 95 32.74 10.02 13.03
N THR A 96 32.55 10.94 12.08
CA THR A 96 33.61 11.81 11.57
C THR A 96 33.06 13.10 10.97
N TYR A 97 33.93 14.08 10.70
CA TYR A 97 33.55 15.35 10.09
C TYR A 97 33.44 15.23 8.57
N ILE A 98 32.21 15.21 8.05
CA ILE A 98 31.94 15.04 6.60
C ILE A 98 31.35 16.30 5.99
N PHE A 99 30.31 16.85 6.62
CA PHE A 99 29.53 17.95 6.07
C PHE A 99 29.86 19.27 6.75
N ASP A 100 30.00 20.33 5.94
CA ASP A 100 29.81 21.72 6.34
C ASP A 100 28.32 22.10 6.17
N ALA A 101 27.85 23.16 6.85
CA ALA A 101 26.47 23.62 6.76
C ALA A 101 26.37 25.14 6.67
N ILE A 102 25.47 25.64 5.82
CA ILE A 102 25.08 27.04 5.70
C ILE A 102 23.57 27.15 5.87
N ASN A 103 23.16 27.95 6.85
CA ASN A 103 21.75 28.26 7.10
C ASN A 103 21.35 29.50 6.30
N MET A 104 20.13 29.51 5.77
CA MET A 104 19.55 30.64 5.07
C MET A 104 18.42 31.25 5.90
N PRO A 105 18.72 32.23 6.78
CA PRO A 105 17.70 33.03 7.46
C PRO A 105 16.69 33.60 6.48
N LEU A 106 15.43 33.74 6.89
CA LEU A 106 14.37 34.31 6.04
C LEU A 106 14.64 35.77 5.67
N THR A 107 15.47 36.46 6.44
CA THR A 107 15.91 37.85 6.20
C THR A 107 17.05 37.95 5.18
N SER A 108 17.74 36.85 4.88
CA SER A 108 18.89 36.83 3.97
C SER A 108 18.45 36.75 2.51
N SER A 109 19.10 37.50 1.63
CA SER A 109 18.84 37.38 0.20
C SER A 109 19.57 36.17 -0.38
N VAL A 110 19.06 35.62 -1.49
CA VAL A 110 19.74 34.55 -2.23
C VAL A 110 21.17 34.95 -2.61
N ARG A 111 21.43 36.23 -2.89
CA ARG A 111 22.77 36.73 -3.26
C ARG A 111 23.76 36.64 -2.12
N ASP A 112 23.30 36.88 -0.88
CA ASP A 112 24.15 36.80 0.31
C ASP A 112 24.60 35.36 0.52
N ILE A 113 23.68 34.41 0.34
CA ILE A 113 23.99 32.97 0.41
C ILE A 113 24.89 32.53 -0.75
N VAL A 114 24.71 33.05 -1.97
CA VAL A 114 25.68 32.81 -3.06
C VAL A 114 27.07 33.27 -2.62
N ALA A 115 27.19 34.46 -2.03
CA ALA A 115 28.49 35.00 -1.62
C ALA A 115 29.14 34.14 -0.52
N GLU A 116 28.36 33.70 0.46
CA GLU A 116 28.83 32.82 1.53
C GLU A 116 29.29 31.45 0.99
N VAL A 117 28.53 30.85 0.08
CA VAL A 117 28.94 29.59 -0.58
C VAL A 117 30.19 29.78 -1.43
N LYS A 118 30.33 30.91 -2.13
CA LYS A 118 31.55 31.24 -2.90
C LYS A 118 32.77 31.40 -2.00
N GLU A 119 32.60 32.09 -0.87
CA GLU A 119 33.65 32.21 0.13
C GLU A 119 34.04 30.84 0.67
N TRP A 120 33.06 29.99 1.00
CA TRP A 120 33.29 28.62 1.44
C TRP A 120 34.08 27.78 0.42
N LEU A 121 33.70 27.86 -0.87
CA LEU A 121 34.38 27.18 -1.98
C LEU A 121 35.83 27.67 -2.14
N SER A 122 36.08 28.98 -1.97
CA SER A 122 37.41 29.56 -2.13
C SER A 122 38.44 29.12 -1.08
N GLN A 123 37.98 28.60 0.05
CA GLN A 123 38.82 28.19 1.17
C GLN A 123 39.22 26.70 1.14
N ARG A 124 38.77 25.94 0.14
CA ARG A 124 38.94 24.48 0.06
C ARG A 124 39.40 24.07 -1.34
N ASP A 125 40.09 22.93 -1.42
CA ASP A 125 40.33 22.30 -2.72
C ASP A 125 39.02 21.63 -3.21
N THR A 126 38.58 22.06 -4.39
CA THR A 126 37.36 21.57 -5.06
C THR A 126 37.68 20.74 -6.31
N SER A 127 38.95 20.40 -6.54
CA SER A 127 39.44 19.66 -7.71
C SER A 127 38.80 18.27 -7.87
N GLN A 128 38.58 17.58 -6.75
CA GLN A 128 37.97 16.24 -6.73
C GLN A 128 36.44 16.27 -6.85
N GLY A 129 35.82 17.42 -6.58
CA GLY A 129 34.39 17.62 -6.71
C GLY A 129 33.68 18.04 -5.41
N VAL A 130 32.47 18.55 -5.58
CA VAL A 130 31.61 19.12 -4.53
C VAL A 130 30.23 18.47 -4.57
N ILE A 131 29.76 18.01 -3.42
CA ILE A 131 28.40 17.49 -3.22
C ILE A 131 27.61 18.48 -2.37
N MET A 132 26.49 18.95 -2.89
CA MET A 132 25.65 19.94 -2.24
C MET A 132 24.23 19.42 -2.08
N LEU A 133 23.72 19.40 -0.86
CA LEU A 133 22.34 19.01 -0.56
C LEU A 133 21.56 20.26 -0.16
N VAL A 134 20.37 20.43 -0.75
CA VAL A 134 19.56 21.62 -0.50
C VAL A 134 18.08 21.35 -0.28
N ASP A 135 17.49 22.03 0.70
CA ASP A 135 16.11 21.89 1.17
C ASP A 135 15.04 22.14 0.08
N MET A 136 14.94 23.37 -0.48
CA MET A 136 13.89 23.72 -1.44
C MET A 136 14.46 24.21 -2.79
N GLY A 137 13.82 23.81 -3.89
CA GLY A 137 14.29 23.93 -5.28
C GLY A 137 14.42 25.33 -5.89
N SER A 138 14.60 26.40 -5.11
CA SER A 138 14.84 27.76 -5.61
C SER A 138 16.30 28.02 -6.02
N LEU A 139 17.20 27.08 -5.74
CA LEU A 139 18.65 27.26 -5.89
C LEU A 139 19.19 26.76 -7.23
N THR A 140 18.34 26.33 -8.16
CA THR A 140 18.71 26.03 -9.56
C THR A 140 19.40 27.20 -10.25
N GLN A 141 19.04 28.43 -9.88
CA GLN A 141 19.74 29.63 -10.34
C GLN A 141 21.08 29.87 -9.62
N LEU A 142 21.20 29.49 -8.35
CA LEU A 142 22.43 29.61 -7.55
C LEU A 142 23.56 28.76 -8.15
N TYR A 143 23.27 27.54 -8.61
CA TYR A 143 24.29 26.64 -9.17
C TYR A 143 24.94 27.17 -10.46
N LYS A 144 24.17 27.89 -11.31
CA LYS A 144 24.74 28.54 -12.52
C LYS A 144 25.79 29.59 -12.15
N SER A 145 25.61 30.27 -11.03
CA SER A 145 26.54 31.28 -10.53
C SER A 145 27.74 30.70 -9.78
N LEU A 146 27.63 29.47 -9.27
CA LEU A 146 28.70 28.76 -8.56
C LEU A 146 29.59 27.92 -9.46
N LYS A 147 29.04 27.36 -10.56
CA LYS A 147 29.76 26.49 -11.50
C LYS A 147 31.14 27.03 -11.93
N PRO A 148 31.34 28.33 -12.21
CA PRO A 148 32.66 28.85 -12.59
C PRO A 148 33.74 28.80 -11.51
N GLN A 149 33.38 28.60 -10.24
CA GLN A 149 34.32 28.59 -9.11
C GLN A 149 34.74 27.18 -8.67
N ILE A 150 34.14 26.13 -9.25
CA ILE A 150 34.42 24.75 -8.90
C ILE A 150 35.33 24.16 -9.95
N LEU A 151 36.45 23.57 -9.52
CA LEU A 151 37.44 22.95 -10.41
C LEU A 151 37.00 21.55 -10.88
N GLY A 152 36.33 20.80 -10.00
CA GLY A 152 35.88 19.43 -10.25
C GLY A 152 34.39 19.28 -10.59
N GLU A 153 33.87 18.08 -10.35
CA GLU A 153 32.45 17.75 -10.56
C GLU A 153 31.54 18.37 -9.49
N LEU A 154 30.30 18.70 -9.84
CA LEU A 154 29.29 19.22 -8.91
C LEU A 154 28.06 18.34 -8.93
N LEU A 155 27.70 17.79 -7.77
CA LEU A 155 26.47 17.04 -7.55
C LEU A 155 25.56 17.87 -6.66
N VAL A 156 24.37 18.15 -7.16
CA VAL A 156 23.34 18.89 -6.41
C VAL A 156 22.16 17.97 -6.18
N ILE A 157 21.78 17.82 -4.92
CA ILE A 157 20.65 17.02 -4.49
C ILE A 157 19.62 17.96 -3.89
N ASN A 158 18.51 18.16 -4.61
CA ASN A 158 17.35 18.86 -4.06
C ASN A 158 16.63 17.92 -3.09
N ASN A 159 16.01 18.48 -2.05
CA ASN A 159 15.36 17.78 -0.93
C ASN A 159 16.35 17.32 0.16
N LEU A 160 17.00 18.28 0.84
CA LEU A 160 17.83 18.00 2.02
C LEU A 160 16.98 17.34 3.13
N THR A 161 17.31 16.10 3.46
CA THR A 161 16.77 15.39 4.62
C THR A 161 17.93 14.73 5.38
N THR A 162 17.73 14.45 6.67
CA THR A 162 18.74 13.72 7.47
C THR A 162 19.07 12.36 6.86
N ALA A 163 18.08 11.65 6.30
CA ALA A 163 18.29 10.36 5.66
C ALA A 163 19.22 10.46 4.43
N TYR A 164 19.02 11.48 3.57
CA TYR A 164 19.88 11.68 2.40
C TYR A 164 21.30 12.12 2.79
N ALA A 165 21.42 12.99 3.80
CA ALA A 165 22.73 13.37 4.34
C ALA A 165 23.50 12.15 4.89
N LEU A 166 22.83 11.25 5.61
CA LEU A 166 23.43 10.02 6.12
C LEU A 166 23.85 9.06 5.00
N GLU A 167 22.99 8.81 4.02
CA GLU A 167 23.32 7.90 2.91
C GLU A 167 24.50 8.42 2.08
N ILE A 168 24.57 9.74 1.81
CA ILE A 168 25.75 10.35 1.19
C ILE A 168 26.97 10.24 2.11
N GLY A 169 26.83 10.52 3.41
CA GLY A 169 27.91 10.39 4.39
C GLY A 169 28.51 8.99 4.41
N HIS A 170 27.67 7.95 4.40
CA HIS A 170 28.12 6.55 4.32
C HIS A 170 28.85 6.24 3.01
N GLN A 171 28.36 6.74 1.87
CA GLN A 171 29.04 6.53 0.59
C GLN A 171 30.40 7.23 0.53
N LEU A 172 30.50 8.42 1.13
CA LEU A 172 31.75 9.15 1.26
C LEU A 172 32.77 8.39 2.12
N MET A 173 32.36 7.84 3.25
CA MET A 173 33.22 7.02 4.11
C MET A 173 33.69 5.72 3.44
N ASN A 174 32.87 5.17 2.55
CA ASN A 174 33.20 3.96 1.78
C ASN A 174 34.00 4.26 0.50
N GLU A 175 34.55 5.48 0.35
CA GLU A 175 35.42 5.89 -0.75
C GLU A 175 34.80 5.65 -2.14
N GLN A 176 33.48 5.81 -2.26
CA GLN A 176 32.78 5.66 -3.53
C GLN A 176 33.23 6.71 -4.55
N LEU A 177 33.30 6.32 -5.84
CA LEU A 177 33.57 7.27 -6.92
C LEU A 177 32.41 8.26 -7.08
N PHE A 178 32.72 9.51 -7.42
CA PHE A 178 31.75 10.60 -7.56
C PHE A 178 30.55 10.22 -8.45
N TYR A 179 30.83 9.63 -9.63
CA TYR A 179 29.79 9.13 -10.53
C TYR A 179 28.91 8.04 -9.91
N GLY A 180 29.48 7.17 -9.08
CA GLY A 180 28.74 6.14 -8.34
C GLY A 180 27.78 6.74 -7.31
N ILE A 181 28.24 7.79 -6.61
CA ILE A 181 27.42 8.53 -5.66
C ILE A 181 26.25 9.21 -6.38
N ALA A 182 26.54 9.92 -7.47
CA ALA A 182 25.53 10.59 -8.29
C ALA A 182 24.47 9.61 -8.82
N LYS A 183 24.89 8.47 -9.37
CA LYS A 183 23.98 7.43 -9.89
C LYS A 183 23.15 6.77 -8.80
N THR A 184 23.71 6.60 -7.61
CA THR A 184 22.98 6.04 -6.46
C THR A 184 21.95 7.02 -5.94
N ALA A 185 22.31 8.29 -5.81
CA ALA A 185 21.39 9.36 -5.45
C ALA A 185 20.22 9.44 -6.44
N GLU A 186 20.48 9.48 -7.75
CA GLU A 186 19.44 9.55 -8.79
C GLU A 186 18.43 8.38 -8.71
N LYS A 187 18.91 7.17 -8.40
CA LYS A 187 18.05 5.98 -8.33
C LYS A 187 17.29 5.82 -7.02
N LYS A 188 17.99 6.04 -5.90
CA LYS A 188 17.48 5.74 -4.55
C LYS A 188 16.76 6.92 -3.92
N PHE A 189 17.09 8.16 -4.28
CA PHE A 189 16.55 9.34 -3.60
C PHE A 189 15.20 9.66 -4.25
N LYS A 190 14.19 8.90 -3.83
CA LYS A 190 12.79 9.13 -4.12
C LYS A 190 12.07 9.35 -2.81
N THR A 191 11.19 10.33 -2.79
CA THR A 191 10.30 10.53 -1.64
C THR A 191 9.32 9.37 -1.62
N ASP A 192 9.40 8.53 -0.58
CA ASP A 192 8.36 7.53 -0.33
C ASP A 192 7.13 8.27 0.18
N VAL A 193 6.03 8.17 -0.56
CA VAL A 193 4.77 8.81 -0.20
C VAL A 193 3.81 7.72 0.20
N GLN A 194 3.60 7.61 1.51
CA GLN A 194 2.60 6.73 2.07
C GLN A 194 1.38 7.57 2.44
N TYR A 195 0.30 7.38 1.70
CA TYR A 195 -0.99 7.98 2.03
C TYR A 195 -1.79 6.99 2.86
N PHE A 196 -1.92 7.29 4.15
CA PHE A 196 -2.84 6.59 5.04
C PHE A 196 -4.14 7.38 5.07
N GLU A 197 -5.15 6.89 4.35
CA GLU A 197 -6.51 7.39 4.48
C GLU A 197 -6.96 7.14 5.93
N GLY A 198 -7.56 8.15 6.57
CA GLY A 198 -7.80 8.15 8.02
C GLY A 198 -8.38 6.83 8.52
N PHE A 199 -7.95 6.40 9.71
CA PHE A 199 -8.53 5.28 10.44
C PHE A 199 -10.02 5.58 10.66
N SER A 200 -10.88 5.25 9.70
CA SER A 200 -12.32 5.33 9.92
C SER A 200 -12.61 4.30 10.99
N VAL A 201 -12.99 4.77 12.17
CA VAL A 201 -13.61 3.98 13.26
C VAL A 201 -15.03 3.52 12.84
N GLU A 202 -15.35 3.59 11.55
CA GLU A 202 -16.58 3.09 10.97
C GLU A 202 -16.41 1.59 10.78
N LYS A 203 -17.35 0.85 11.38
CA LYS A 203 -17.45 -0.60 11.19
C LYS A 203 -17.43 -0.90 9.70
N ASN A 204 -16.65 -1.89 9.30
CA ASN A 204 -16.57 -2.27 7.91
C ASN A 204 -16.86 -3.75 7.69
N ILE A 205 -17.24 -4.06 6.45
CA ILE A 205 -17.40 -5.41 5.94
C ILE A 205 -16.47 -5.54 4.75
N ILE A 206 -15.65 -6.59 4.75
CA ILE A 206 -14.77 -6.89 3.63
C ILE A 206 -15.46 -7.89 2.72
N VAL A 207 -15.52 -7.60 1.43
CA VAL A 207 -16.10 -8.45 0.39
C VAL A 207 -15.00 -8.85 -0.59
N SER A 208 -14.88 -10.14 -0.86
CA SER A 208 -13.91 -10.69 -1.78
C SER A 208 -14.49 -11.84 -2.59
N SER A 209 -14.04 -12.01 -3.83
CA SER A 209 -14.44 -13.14 -4.67
C SER A 209 -13.24 -13.65 -5.46
N ILE A 210 -13.09 -14.97 -5.51
CA ILE A 210 -12.07 -15.63 -6.33
C ILE A 210 -12.36 -15.49 -7.83
N SER A 211 -13.63 -15.35 -8.20
CA SER A 211 -14.10 -15.13 -9.57
C SER A 211 -13.78 -13.73 -10.09
N GLY A 212 -13.35 -12.81 -9.23
CA GLY A 212 -12.84 -11.50 -9.62
C GLY A 212 -13.42 -10.34 -8.85
N LEU A 213 -12.77 -9.18 -8.99
CA LEU A 213 -13.14 -7.95 -8.27
C LEU A 213 -14.51 -7.41 -8.70
N ASP A 214 -14.94 -7.66 -9.94
CA ASP A 214 -16.22 -7.16 -10.44
C ASP A 214 -17.42 -7.90 -9.79
N ILE A 215 -17.30 -9.21 -9.55
CA ILE A 215 -18.25 -9.96 -8.72
C ILE A 215 -18.30 -9.41 -7.30
N ALA A 216 -17.14 -9.13 -6.70
CA ALA A 216 -17.07 -8.52 -5.37
C ALA A 216 -17.74 -7.14 -5.32
N LYS A 217 -17.64 -6.32 -6.40
CA LYS A 217 -18.35 -5.04 -6.50
C LYS A 217 -19.87 -5.22 -6.60
N GLN A 218 -20.35 -6.20 -7.35
CA GLN A 218 -21.79 -6.50 -7.43
C GLN A 218 -22.34 -6.97 -6.08
N ILE A 219 -21.63 -7.87 -5.38
CA ILE A 219 -21.96 -8.29 -4.01
C ILE A 219 -22.02 -7.08 -3.08
N LYS A 220 -21.02 -6.19 -3.16
CA LYS A 220 -21.02 -4.94 -2.40
C LYS A 220 -22.27 -4.11 -2.66
N GLN A 221 -22.72 -3.97 -3.91
CA GLN A 221 -23.93 -3.22 -4.24
C GLN A 221 -25.19 -3.85 -3.62
N ILE A 222 -25.28 -5.19 -3.57
CA ILE A 222 -26.37 -5.89 -2.89
C ILE A 222 -26.32 -5.59 -1.39
N CYS A 223 -25.17 -5.81 -0.75
CA CYS A 223 -24.98 -5.52 0.68
C CYS A 223 -25.36 -4.08 1.05
N GLN A 224 -24.94 -3.09 0.26
CA GLN A 224 -25.20 -1.68 0.51
C GLN A 224 -26.69 -1.30 0.50
N LYS A 225 -27.57 -2.10 -0.12
CA LYS A 225 -29.03 -1.86 -0.11
C LYS A 225 -29.67 -2.19 1.24
N TYR A 226 -29.07 -3.12 1.99
CA TYR A 226 -29.71 -3.70 3.17
C TYR A 226 -28.98 -3.42 4.49
N LEU A 227 -27.68 -3.15 4.45
CA LEU A 227 -26.86 -2.79 5.61
C LEU A 227 -27.17 -1.38 6.13
N TYR A 228 -26.87 -1.13 7.41
CA TYR A 228 -26.91 0.21 7.97
C TYR A 228 -25.91 1.16 7.31
N THR A 229 -26.24 2.45 7.26
CA THR A 229 -25.48 3.47 6.51
C THR A 229 -24.11 3.80 7.09
N ASP A 230 -23.88 3.48 8.37
CA ASP A 230 -22.62 3.65 9.10
C ASP A 230 -21.64 2.49 8.88
N ILE A 231 -22.03 1.47 8.10
CA ILE A 231 -21.19 0.32 7.80
C ILE A 231 -20.56 0.47 6.41
N LYS A 232 -19.23 0.56 6.37
CA LYS A 232 -18.48 0.68 5.12
C LYS A 232 -18.26 -0.70 4.49
N VAL A 233 -18.68 -0.88 3.24
CA VAL A 233 -18.40 -2.11 2.49
C VAL A 233 -17.15 -1.93 1.62
N ILE A 234 -16.10 -2.69 1.92
CA ILE A 234 -14.78 -2.64 1.27
C ILE A 234 -14.62 -3.86 0.38
N THR A 235 -14.22 -3.66 -0.87
CA THR A 235 -13.94 -4.76 -1.80
C THR A 235 -12.45 -4.97 -1.94
N LEU A 236 -11.97 -6.20 -1.74
CA LEU A 236 -10.58 -6.59 -1.95
C LEU A 236 -10.49 -7.65 -3.05
N LYS A 237 -9.33 -7.73 -3.71
CA LYS A 237 -9.01 -8.93 -4.50
C LYS A 237 -8.75 -10.09 -3.54
N TYR A 238 -9.02 -11.31 -3.98
CA TYR A 238 -8.81 -12.51 -3.16
C TYR A 238 -7.39 -12.61 -2.59
N LYS A 239 -6.37 -12.36 -3.42
CA LYS A 239 -4.97 -12.34 -2.98
C LYS A 239 -4.69 -11.27 -1.90
N ASP A 240 -5.30 -10.10 -2.05
CA ASP A 240 -5.11 -9.00 -1.11
C ASP A 240 -5.81 -9.32 0.23
N LEU A 241 -6.96 -9.98 0.20
CA LEU A 241 -7.63 -10.50 1.39
C LEU A 241 -6.75 -11.52 2.13
N VAL A 242 -6.17 -12.49 1.44
CA VAL A 242 -5.28 -13.49 2.06
C VAL A 242 -4.09 -12.80 2.74
N ASN A 243 -3.42 -11.88 2.04
CA ASN A 243 -2.32 -11.11 2.63
C ASN A 243 -2.78 -10.29 3.86
N THR A 244 -3.99 -9.71 3.80
CA THR A 244 -4.58 -8.94 4.91
C THR A 244 -4.81 -9.84 6.13
N LEU A 245 -5.28 -11.07 5.93
CA LEU A 245 -5.45 -12.05 7.00
C LEU A 245 -4.11 -12.49 7.61
N ASP A 246 -3.10 -12.73 6.77
CA ASP A 246 -1.76 -13.10 7.24
C ASP A 246 -1.15 -12.00 8.14
N ILE A 247 -1.29 -10.73 7.72
CA ILE A 247 -0.87 -9.57 8.51
C ILE A 247 -1.68 -9.50 9.81
N ALA A 248 -3.01 -9.64 9.73
CA ALA A 248 -3.89 -9.59 10.90
C ALA A 248 -3.63 -10.71 11.92
N ASN A 249 -3.04 -11.82 11.47
CA ASN A 249 -2.64 -12.91 12.35
C ASN A 249 -1.33 -12.60 13.09
N ALA A 250 -0.45 -11.78 12.51
CA ALA A 250 0.79 -11.32 13.13
C ALA A 250 0.62 -10.04 13.98
N GLU A 251 -0.35 -9.19 13.63
CA GLU A 251 -0.61 -7.89 14.25
C GLU A 251 -1.97 -7.87 14.96
N GLU A 252 -1.92 -7.88 16.29
CA GLU A 252 -3.13 -7.81 17.12
C GLU A 252 -3.89 -6.49 16.87
N ASN A 253 -5.22 -6.58 16.69
CA ASN A 253 -6.13 -5.48 16.36
C ASN A 253 -6.09 -4.94 14.91
N TYR A 254 -5.38 -5.57 13.96
CA TYR A 254 -5.35 -5.10 12.56
C TYR A 254 -6.75 -5.02 11.91
N LEU A 255 -7.62 -5.98 12.19
CA LEU A 255 -9.00 -6.03 11.70
C LEU A 255 -10.04 -5.61 12.74
N LYS A 256 -9.66 -4.82 13.75
CA LYS A 256 -10.55 -4.47 14.88
C LYS A 256 -11.89 -3.85 14.47
N GLU A 257 -11.90 -3.04 13.41
CA GLU A 257 -13.11 -2.38 12.91
C GLU A 257 -13.86 -3.23 11.87
N THR A 258 -13.31 -4.39 11.47
CA THR A 258 -13.95 -5.31 10.53
C THR A 258 -14.95 -6.17 11.28
N SER A 259 -16.23 -6.01 10.95
CA SER A 259 -17.30 -6.77 11.59
C SER A 259 -17.55 -8.11 10.92
N LEU A 260 -17.31 -8.21 9.60
CA LEU A 260 -17.63 -9.39 8.81
C LEU A 260 -16.78 -9.47 7.53
N ILE A 261 -16.40 -10.67 7.14
CA ILE A 261 -15.76 -10.96 5.85
C ILE A 261 -16.72 -11.82 5.02
N LEU A 262 -17.01 -11.38 3.79
CA LEU A 262 -17.86 -12.09 2.84
C LEU A 262 -17.02 -12.62 1.68
N THR A 263 -17.15 -13.91 1.40
CA THR A 263 -16.46 -14.58 0.29
C THR A 263 -17.41 -15.39 -0.58
N THR A 264 -16.95 -15.76 -1.78
CA THR A 264 -17.63 -16.76 -2.64
C THR A 264 -16.87 -18.08 -2.70
N SER A 265 -15.95 -18.30 -1.77
CA SER A 265 -15.08 -19.46 -1.70
C SER A 265 -14.71 -19.75 -0.25
N TYR A 266 -14.41 -21.01 0.06
CA TYR A 266 -13.87 -21.37 1.37
C TYR A 266 -12.60 -20.57 1.65
N LEU A 267 -12.56 -19.99 2.85
CA LEU A 267 -11.49 -19.15 3.35
C LEU A 267 -11.01 -19.75 4.66
N ASP A 268 -9.73 -20.10 4.74
CA ASP A 268 -9.13 -20.51 6.01
C ASP A 268 -8.84 -19.26 6.83
N ASN A 269 -9.77 -18.91 7.72
CA ASN A 269 -9.73 -17.68 8.50
C ASN A 269 -9.29 -18.00 9.93
N HIS A 270 -8.07 -17.59 10.25
CA HIS A 270 -7.49 -17.75 11.60
C HIS A 270 -7.66 -16.50 12.49
N THR A 271 -8.44 -15.50 12.04
CA THR A 271 -8.66 -14.25 12.77
C THR A 271 -9.93 -14.31 13.61
N ASN A 272 -10.09 -13.35 14.54
CA ASN A 272 -11.29 -13.23 15.39
C ASN A 272 -12.52 -12.67 14.64
N VAL A 273 -12.39 -12.28 13.37
CA VAL A 273 -13.48 -11.72 12.57
C VAL A 273 -14.25 -12.86 11.92
N ALA A 274 -15.58 -12.86 11.99
CA ALA A 274 -16.40 -13.87 11.32
C ALA A 274 -16.24 -13.78 9.79
N SER A 275 -16.12 -14.94 9.14
CA SER A 275 -16.12 -15.06 7.68
C SER A 275 -17.30 -15.91 7.22
N VAL A 276 -18.05 -15.41 6.23
CA VAL A 276 -19.20 -16.09 5.64
C VAL A 276 -18.94 -16.30 4.15
N ASN A 277 -19.02 -17.56 3.74
CA ASN A 277 -19.10 -17.90 2.33
C ASN A 277 -20.56 -17.75 1.88
N LEU A 278 -20.80 -16.84 0.94
CA LEU A 278 -22.13 -16.52 0.44
C LEU A 278 -22.79 -17.68 -0.31
N LEU A 279 -22.01 -18.63 -0.82
CA LEU A 279 -22.55 -19.85 -1.42
C LEU A 279 -23.14 -20.79 -0.34
N ASP A 280 -22.54 -20.82 0.85
CA ASP A 280 -23.04 -21.61 1.98
C ASP A 280 -24.30 -20.98 2.59
N MET A 281 -24.53 -19.66 2.41
CA MET A 281 -25.78 -19.00 2.81
C MET A 281 -27.01 -19.49 2.04
N LEU A 282 -26.81 -20.21 0.94
CA LEU A 282 -27.90 -20.82 0.20
C LEU A 282 -28.41 -22.08 0.92
N ASP A 283 -27.58 -22.75 1.72
CA ASP A 283 -27.91 -24.03 2.38
C ASP A 283 -28.91 -23.89 3.54
N GLU A 284 -29.83 -24.84 3.64
CA GLU A 284 -31.03 -24.79 4.50
C GLU A 284 -30.70 -24.97 6.00
N ASP A 285 -29.65 -25.74 6.33
CA ASP A 285 -29.18 -25.98 7.70
C ASP A 285 -28.43 -24.78 8.33
N ALA A 286 -28.14 -23.77 7.53
CA ALA A 286 -27.28 -22.66 7.93
C ALA A 286 -28.06 -21.43 8.45
N GLY A 287 -29.39 -21.47 8.40
CA GLY A 287 -30.31 -20.33 8.62
C GLY A 287 -30.25 -19.68 10.01
N THR A 288 -29.67 -20.31 11.03
CA THR A 288 -29.42 -19.66 12.33
C THR A 288 -27.97 -19.24 12.53
N GLN A 289 -27.00 -20.08 12.13
CA GLN A 289 -25.57 -19.80 12.35
C GLN A 289 -24.98 -18.77 11.37
N LEU A 290 -25.45 -18.75 10.11
CA LEU A 290 -24.97 -17.78 9.10
C LEU A 290 -25.70 -16.44 9.17
N MET A 291 -26.78 -16.34 9.95
CA MET A 291 -27.50 -15.08 10.15
C MET A 291 -26.98 -14.28 11.34
N GLU A 292 -26.41 -14.94 12.35
CA GLU A 292 -25.79 -14.26 13.51
C GLU A 292 -24.82 -13.14 13.12
N PRO A 293 -23.89 -13.33 12.15
CA PRO A 293 -22.98 -12.26 11.76
C PRO A 293 -23.68 -11.04 11.17
N PHE A 294 -24.87 -11.19 10.59
CA PHE A 294 -25.65 -10.11 9.99
C PHE A 294 -26.62 -9.42 10.96
N GLN A 295 -26.98 -10.04 12.08
CA GLN A 295 -28.01 -9.52 13.01
C GLN A 295 -27.72 -8.11 13.53
N ASN A 296 -26.45 -7.75 13.70
CA ASN A 296 -26.03 -6.44 14.17
C ASN A 296 -25.67 -5.45 13.04
N LEU A 297 -25.80 -5.88 11.78
CA LEU A 297 -25.38 -5.13 10.59
C LEU A 297 -26.57 -4.63 9.76
N MET A 298 -27.76 -5.20 9.98
CA MET A 298 -28.98 -4.85 9.26
C MET A 298 -30.25 -5.17 10.06
N HIS A 299 -31.40 -4.69 9.59
CA HIS A 299 -32.69 -5.02 10.20
C HIS A 299 -33.09 -6.48 9.89
N PRO A 300 -33.62 -7.28 10.85
CA PRO A 300 -33.93 -8.70 10.65
C PRO A 300 -34.81 -8.99 9.43
N ASN A 301 -35.83 -8.15 9.18
CA ASN A 301 -36.73 -8.31 8.02
C ASN A 301 -36.04 -8.18 6.66
N ASN A 302 -34.84 -7.60 6.59
CA ASN A 302 -34.11 -7.43 5.33
C ASN A 302 -33.30 -8.67 4.95
N ILE A 303 -33.09 -9.61 5.89
CA ILE A 303 -32.19 -10.77 5.70
C ILE A 303 -32.71 -11.66 4.57
N ASP A 304 -33.98 -12.06 4.62
CA ASP A 304 -34.59 -12.91 3.58
C ASP A 304 -34.57 -12.23 2.20
N SER A 305 -34.77 -10.91 2.18
CA SER A 305 -34.74 -10.13 0.92
C SER A 305 -33.34 -10.11 0.31
N MET A 306 -32.31 -9.92 1.14
CA MET A 306 -30.91 -9.94 0.72
C MET A 306 -30.50 -11.33 0.20
N ILE A 307 -30.90 -12.40 0.88
CA ILE A 307 -30.61 -13.78 0.44
C ILE A 307 -31.27 -14.06 -0.91
N ASN A 308 -32.53 -13.68 -1.09
CA ASN A 308 -33.20 -13.86 -2.38
C ASN A 308 -32.49 -13.08 -3.51
N GLU A 309 -31.96 -11.89 -3.22
CA GLU A 309 -31.18 -11.14 -4.20
C GLU A 309 -29.84 -11.82 -4.51
N PHE A 310 -29.17 -12.41 -3.52
CA PHE A 310 -27.98 -13.24 -3.75
C PHE A 310 -28.28 -14.50 -4.57
N VAL A 311 -29.39 -15.21 -4.29
CA VAL A 311 -29.85 -16.36 -5.09
C VAL A 311 -29.99 -15.95 -6.55
N HIS A 312 -30.71 -14.86 -6.81
CA HIS A 312 -30.91 -14.34 -8.17
C HIS A 312 -29.58 -13.97 -8.84
N PHE A 313 -28.70 -13.28 -8.11
CA PHE A 313 -27.38 -12.87 -8.60
C PHE A 313 -26.52 -14.08 -8.98
N PHE A 314 -26.34 -15.05 -8.07
CA PHE A 314 -25.52 -16.23 -8.34
C PHE A 314 -26.12 -17.10 -9.44
N SER A 315 -27.45 -17.23 -9.51
CA SER A 315 -28.10 -17.93 -10.63
C SER A 315 -27.79 -17.24 -11.95
N LYS A 316 -27.83 -15.90 -12.01
CA LYS A 316 -27.52 -15.16 -13.24
C LYS A 316 -26.06 -15.34 -13.67
N GLU A 317 -25.12 -15.17 -12.76
CA GLU A 317 -23.69 -15.32 -13.06
C GLU A 317 -23.36 -16.76 -13.48
N GLY A 318 -23.86 -17.76 -12.73
CA GLY A 318 -23.65 -19.16 -13.05
C GLY A 318 -24.29 -19.60 -14.37
N LEU A 319 -25.42 -19.01 -14.76
CA LEU A 319 -26.01 -19.24 -16.09
C LEU A 319 -25.26 -18.52 -17.19
N SER A 320 -24.74 -17.32 -16.94
CA SER A 320 -23.98 -16.58 -17.95
C SER A 320 -22.69 -17.28 -18.36
N GLU A 321 -22.08 -18.07 -17.45
CA GLU A 321 -20.91 -18.89 -17.75
C GLU A 321 -21.24 -20.21 -18.47
N LYS A 322 -22.44 -20.78 -18.23
CA LYS A 322 -22.80 -22.13 -18.68
C LYS A 322 -23.70 -22.18 -19.91
N LEU A 323 -24.49 -21.13 -20.16
CA LEU A 323 -25.39 -21.07 -21.30
C LEU A 323 -24.62 -20.68 -22.58
N GLU A 324 -24.82 -21.44 -23.65
CA GLU A 324 -24.18 -21.18 -24.94
C GLU A 324 -25.07 -20.36 -25.90
N PHE A 325 -26.39 -20.55 -25.81
CA PHE A 325 -27.36 -20.04 -26.77
C PHE A 325 -28.39 -19.09 -26.13
N LEU A 326 -28.87 -19.42 -24.93
CA LEU A 326 -29.90 -18.63 -24.27
C LEU A 326 -29.35 -17.36 -23.64
N ASN A 327 -30.14 -16.28 -23.69
CA ASN A 327 -29.82 -15.06 -22.96
C ASN A 327 -30.13 -15.23 -21.45
N PRO A 328 -29.12 -15.14 -20.55
CA PRO A 328 -29.29 -15.30 -19.10
C PRO A 328 -30.34 -14.36 -18.50
N ASP A 329 -30.45 -13.12 -18.97
CA ASP A 329 -31.39 -12.12 -18.47
C ASP A 329 -32.86 -12.45 -18.78
N VAL A 330 -33.09 -13.20 -19.86
CA VAL A 330 -34.44 -13.60 -20.29
C VAL A 330 -34.84 -14.88 -19.58
N ILE A 331 -33.98 -15.91 -19.63
CA ILE A 331 -34.29 -17.23 -19.08
C ILE A 331 -34.47 -17.18 -17.55
N ILE A 332 -33.69 -16.36 -16.83
CA ILE A 332 -33.79 -16.27 -15.38
C ILE A 332 -35.20 -15.87 -14.92
N LYS A 333 -35.84 -14.93 -15.64
CA LYS A 333 -37.21 -14.49 -15.35
C LYS A 333 -38.24 -15.59 -15.58
N GLN A 334 -38.02 -16.40 -16.62
CA GLN A 334 -38.91 -17.51 -16.94
C GLN A 334 -38.81 -18.62 -15.88
N VAL A 335 -37.58 -19.01 -15.51
CA VAL A 335 -37.37 -20.08 -14.53
C VAL A 335 -37.74 -19.64 -13.11
N GLU A 336 -37.57 -18.36 -12.75
CA GLU A 336 -38.04 -17.82 -11.47
C GLU A 336 -39.57 -17.90 -11.35
N ASN A 337 -40.30 -17.63 -12.44
CA ASN A 337 -41.76 -17.78 -12.47
C ASN A 337 -42.18 -19.25 -12.31
N VAL A 338 -41.45 -20.17 -12.94
CA VAL A 338 -41.66 -21.61 -12.77
C VAL A 338 -41.44 -22.03 -11.32
N THR A 339 -40.34 -21.62 -10.69
CA THR A 339 -40.05 -21.92 -9.28
C THR A 339 -41.15 -21.40 -8.36
N LYS A 340 -41.64 -20.17 -8.57
CA LYS A 340 -42.77 -19.59 -7.82
C LYS A 340 -44.07 -20.39 -8.00
N ASN A 341 -44.32 -20.91 -9.20
CA ASN A 341 -45.50 -21.72 -9.48
C ASN A 341 -45.39 -23.12 -8.83
N ILE A 342 -44.20 -23.69 -8.76
CA ILE A 342 -43.93 -24.93 -8.02
C ILE A 342 -44.23 -24.72 -6.53
N GLU A 343 -43.68 -23.67 -5.90
CA GLU A 343 -43.95 -23.33 -4.50
C GLU A 343 -45.44 -23.24 -4.20
N LYS A 344 -46.18 -22.48 -5.03
CA LYS A 344 -47.63 -22.28 -4.88
C LYS A 344 -48.43 -23.56 -5.14
N ARG A 345 -48.07 -24.35 -6.15
CA ARG A 345 -48.87 -25.51 -6.54
C ARG A 345 -48.72 -26.65 -5.54
N PHE A 346 -47.52 -26.83 -5.00
CA PHE A 346 -47.18 -27.91 -4.08
C PHE A 346 -47.19 -27.49 -2.60
N ASP A 347 -47.53 -26.24 -2.28
CA ASP A 347 -47.49 -25.66 -0.92
C ASP A 347 -46.13 -25.86 -0.25
N LEU A 348 -45.06 -25.55 -0.99
CA LEU A 348 -43.68 -25.67 -0.53
C LEU A 348 -43.11 -24.30 -0.16
N THR A 349 -42.22 -24.29 0.82
CA THR A 349 -41.33 -23.15 1.09
C THR A 349 -39.91 -23.62 0.76
N LEU A 350 -39.39 -23.22 -0.40
CA LEU A 350 -38.08 -23.70 -0.84
C LEU A 350 -36.97 -22.81 -0.27
N SER A 351 -35.90 -23.44 0.24
CA SER A 351 -34.65 -22.75 0.59
C SER A 351 -33.98 -22.05 -0.59
N GLY A 352 -33.05 -21.15 -0.27
CA GLY A 352 -32.20 -20.48 -1.26
C GLY A 352 -31.46 -21.45 -2.18
N LYS A 353 -30.87 -22.53 -1.64
CA LYS A 353 -30.17 -23.56 -2.42
C LYS A 353 -31.11 -24.35 -3.31
N MET A 354 -32.27 -24.73 -2.79
CA MET A 354 -33.25 -25.44 -3.60
C MET A 354 -33.75 -24.56 -4.76
N LYS A 355 -34.00 -23.27 -4.49
CA LYS A 355 -34.34 -22.28 -5.52
C LYS A 355 -33.22 -22.12 -6.54
N PHE A 356 -31.99 -21.95 -6.09
CA PHE A 356 -30.81 -21.84 -6.96
C PHE A 356 -30.66 -23.09 -7.85
N ASN A 357 -30.72 -24.28 -7.27
CA ASN A 357 -30.58 -25.55 -8.00
C ASN A 357 -31.69 -25.73 -9.03
N LEU A 358 -32.95 -25.46 -8.66
CA LEU A 358 -34.08 -25.53 -9.59
C LEU A 358 -33.96 -24.51 -10.71
N MET A 359 -33.57 -23.27 -10.42
CA MET A 359 -33.39 -22.24 -11.44
C MET A 359 -32.26 -22.62 -12.41
N MET A 360 -31.12 -23.10 -11.89
CA MET A 360 -30.01 -23.59 -12.69
C MET A 360 -30.41 -24.78 -13.58
N HIS A 361 -31.04 -25.78 -12.98
CA HIS A 361 -31.49 -26.97 -13.69
C HIS A 361 -32.50 -26.61 -14.79
N ASN A 362 -33.54 -25.85 -14.46
CA ASN A 362 -34.57 -25.46 -15.42
C ASN A 362 -34.01 -24.66 -16.60
N ALA A 363 -33.05 -23.76 -16.36
CA ALA A 363 -32.46 -22.95 -17.43
C ALA A 363 -31.57 -23.79 -18.36
N LEU A 364 -30.73 -24.67 -17.80
CA LEU A 364 -29.90 -25.58 -18.59
C LEU A 364 -30.74 -26.66 -19.30
N MET A 365 -31.82 -27.12 -18.67
CA MET A 365 -32.81 -28.03 -19.27
C MET A 365 -33.38 -27.41 -20.55
N VAL A 366 -33.88 -26.16 -20.50
CA VAL A 366 -34.42 -25.50 -21.70
C VAL A 366 -33.40 -25.46 -22.84
N GLU A 367 -32.14 -25.16 -22.53
CA GLU A 367 -31.07 -25.16 -23.55
C GLU A 367 -30.78 -26.56 -24.09
N ARG A 368 -30.67 -27.58 -23.24
CA ARG A 368 -30.49 -28.99 -23.66
C ARG A 368 -31.64 -29.45 -24.55
N THR A 369 -32.87 -29.13 -24.19
CA THR A 369 -34.06 -29.49 -24.97
C THR A 369 -34.04 -28.82 -26.34
N MET A 370 -33.61 -27.55 -26.43
CA MET A 370 -33.44 -26.86 -27.71
C MET A 370 -32.36 -27.50 -28.60
N LEU A 371 -31.29 -27.99 -27.98
CA LEU A 371 -30.17 -28.65 -28.68
C LEU A 371 -30.48 -30.10 -29.07
N GLY A 372 -31.62 -30.65 -28.63
CA GLY A 372 -32.04 -32.01 -28.99
C GLY A 372 -31.17 -33.11 -28.39
N VAL A 373 -30.65 -32.90 -27.17
CA VAL A 373 -29.86 -33.90 -26.45
C VAL A 373 -30.72 -35.14 -26.13
N GLU A 374 -30.15 -36.35 -26.24
CA GLU A 374 -30.86 -37.61 -25.99
C GLU A 374 -31.28 -37.75 -24.51
N ASP A 375 -32.51 -38.23 -24.30
CA ASP A 375 -33.06 -38.55 -22.98
C ASP A 375 -32.60 -39.92 -22.46
N TYR A 376 -32.64 -40.09 -21.14
CA TYR A 376 -32.38 -41.37 -20.48
C TYR A 376 -33.67 -42.10 -20.11
N GLU A 377 -33.56 -43.42 -19.88
CA GLU A 377 -34.66 -44.23 -19.36
C GLU A 377 -35.05 -43.79 -17.94
N ILE A 378 -36.36 -43.68 -17.71
CA ILE A 378 -36.91 -43.21 -16.43
C ILE A 378 -37.05 -44.41 -15.47
N PRO A 379 -36.44 -44.37 -14.27
CA PRO A 379 -36.41 -45.51 -13.35
C PRO A 379 -37.70 -45.67 -12.51
N ALA A 380 -38.76 -44.89 -12.77
CA ALA A 380 -39.98 -44.85 -11.97
C ALA A 380 -41.25 -44.59 -12.80
N ASN A 381 -42.42 -44.97 -12.26
CA ASN A 381 -43.71 -44.62 -12.85
C ASN A 381 -44.09 -43.18 -12.48
N LEU A 382 -44.01 -42.26 -13.45
CA LEU A 382 -44.26 -40.83 -13.23
C LEU A 382 -45.67 -40.51 -12.72
N GLU A 383 -46.66 -41.34 -13.03
CA GLU A 383 -48.04 -41.10 -12.61
C GLU A 383 -48.27 -41.32 -11.10
N GLU A 384 -47.39 -42.08 -10.45
CA GLU A 384 -47.48 -42.40 -9.02
C GLU A 384 -46.71 -41.41 -8.14
N LEU A 385 -45.87 -40.56 -8.75
CA LEU A 385 -45.05 -39.61 -8.02
C LEU A 385 -45.90 -38.48 -7.42
N THR A 386 -45.69 -38.21 -6.14
CA THR A 386 -46.37 -37.12 -5.43
C THR A 386 -45.40 -36.25 -4.66
N ILE A 387 -45.68 -34.95 -4.61
CA ILE A 387 -44.97 -34.00 -3.76
C ILE A 387 -46.01 -33.37 -2.84
N ASN A 388 -45.77 -33.44 -1.54
CA ASN A 388 -46.70 -32.95 -0.52
C ASN A 388 -48.14 -33.47 -0.75
N GLN A 389 -48.26 -34.79 -1.02
CA GLN A 389 -49.52 -35.50 -1.31
C GLN A 389 -50.27 -35.07 -2.57
N LYS A 390 -49.66 -34.25 -3.45
CA LYS A 390 -50.25 -33.84 -4.73
C LYS A 390 -49.57 -34.56 -5.90
N PRO A 391 -50.32 -35.00 -6.94
CA PRO A 391 -49.74 -35.65 -8.11
C PRO A 391 -48.69 -34.77 -8.78
N PHE A 392 -47.45 -35.24 -8.93
CA PHE A 392 -46.37 -34.42 -9.46
C PHE A 392 -46.54 -34.18 -10.95
N PHE A 393 -46.63 -35.24 -11.74
CA PHE A 393 -46.48 -35.19 -13.20
C PHE A 393 -47.52 -34.30 -13.90
N GLN A 394 -48.80 -34.45 -13.57
CA GLN A 394 -49.86 -33.61 -14.15
C GLN A 394 -49.71 -32.13 -13.77
N ASN A 395 -49.27 -31.85 -12.54
CA ASN A 395 -49.05 -30.49 -12.08
C ASN A 395 -47.80 -29.87 -12.70
N ALA A 396 -46.72 -30.65 -12.84
CA ALA A 396 -45.51 -30.23 -13.50
C ALA A 396 -45.79 -29.84 -14.96
N LYS A 397 -46.47 -30.69 -15.74
CA LYS A 397 -46.85 -30.36 -17.13
C LYS A 397 -47.60 -29.03 -17.24
N ASN A 398 -48.55 -28.77 -16.34
CA ASN A 398 -49.28 -27.51 -16.33
C ASN A 398 -48.40 -26.30 -15.98
N ILE A 399 -47.47 -26.45 -15.03
CA ILE A 399 -46.54 -25.37 -14.63
C ILE A 399 -45.59 -25.04 -15.78
N PHE A 400 -45.03 -26.06 -16.42
CA PHE A 400 -44.04 -25.93 -17.47
C PHE A 400 -44.63 -25.56 -18.83
N TYR A 401 -45.93 -25.74 -19.05
CA TYR A 401 -46.62 -25.38 -20.29
C TYR A 401 -46.31 -23.95 -20.77
N THR A 402 -46.29 -22.97 -19.86
CA THR A 402 -45.99 -21.58 -20.24
C THR A 402 -44.54 -21.43 -20.73
N LEU A 403 -43.61 -22.16 -20.12
CA LEU A 403 -42.20 -22.18 -20.51
C LEU A 403 -42.02 -22.86 -21.89
N GLU A 404 -42.67 -24.00 -22.09
CA GLU A 404 -42.70 -24.74 -23.36
C GLU A 404 -43.23 -23.88 -24.51
N GLN A 405 -44.34 -23.16 -24.30
CA GLN A 405 -44.89 -22.28 -25.32
C GLN A 405 -43.98 -21.08 -25.61
N PHE A 406 -43.34 -20.51 -24.59
CA PHE A 406 -42.45 -19.36 -24.75
C PHE A 406 -41.22 -19.72 -25.61
N TYR A 407 -40.62 -20.88 -25.35
CA TYR A 407 -39.42 -21.35 -26.03
C TYR A 407 -39.67 -22.27 -27.22
N ARG A 408 -40.93 -22.67 -27.43
CA ARG A 408 -41.37 -23.63 -28.47
C ARG A 408 -40.64 -24.96 -28.39
N ILE A 409 -40.54 -25.49 -27.18
CA ILE A 409 -39.94 -26.77 -26.86
C ILE A 409 -40.97 -27.71 -26.24
N GLU A 410 -40.65 -29.00 -26.19
CA GLU A 410 -41.38 -30.01 -25.43
C GLU A 410 -40.43 -30.60 -24.40
N ILE A 411 -40.74 -30.43 -23.12
CA ILE A 411 -39.88 -30.91 -22.03
C ILE A 411 -40.12 -32.41 -21.87
N SER A 412 -39.02 -33.16 -21.88
CA SER A 412 -39.10 -34.61 -21.78
C SER A 412 -39.53 -35.08 -20.40
N ASN A 413 -40.09 -36.28 -20.37
CA ASN A 413 -40.46 -36.95 -19.13
C ASN A 413 -39.24 -37.20 -18.23
N TRP A 414 -38.05 -37.37 -18.81
CA TRP A 414 -36.78 -37.49 -18.08
C TRP A 414 -36.45 -36.21 -17.31
N GLU A 415 -36.53 -35.05 -17.94
CA GLU A 415 -36.24 -33.78 -17.26
C GLU A 415 -37.27 -33.49 -16.15
N LEU A 416 -38.54 -33.82 -16.38
CA LEU A 416 -39.57 -33.76 -15.32
C LEU A 416 -39.23 -34.68 -14.14
N TYR A 417 -38.69 -35.88 -14.39
CA TYR A 417 -38.22 -36.78 -13.33
C TYR A 417 -37.07 -36.18 -12.54
N VAL A 418 -36.09 -35.54 -13.20
CA VAL A 418 -34.97 -34.88 -12.51
C VAL A 418 -35.48 -33.75 -11.62
N ILE A 419 -36.45 -32.95 -12.08
CA ILE A 419 -37.09 -31.92 -11.25
C ILE A 419 -37.78 -32.52 -10.03
N TYR A 420 -38.45 -33.67 -10.18
CA TYR A 420 -39.02 -34.39 -9.05
C TYR A 420 -37.94 -34.80 -8.04
N GLU A 421 -36.83 -35.38 -8.51
CA GLU A 421 -35.72 -35.79 -7.65
C GLU A 421 -35.10 -34.60 -6.90
N ILE A 422 -34.93 -33.45 -7.56
CA ILE A 422 -34.45 -32.22 -6.91
C ILE A 422 -35.41 -31.80 -5.79
N LEU A 423 -36.73 -31.86 -6.02
CA LEU A 423 -37.73 -31.46 -5.03
C LEU A 423 -37.93 -32.49 -3.92
N SER A 424 -37.64 -33.77 -4.18
CA SER A 424 -37.78 -34.89 -3.24
C SER A 424 -36.53 -35.12 -2.40
N SER A 425 -35.35 -34.70 -2.89
CA SER A 425 -34.10 -34.61 -2.14
C SER A 425 -34.20 -33.48 -1.12
N ARG A 426 -34.85 -33.75 0.01
CA ARG A 426 -34.77 -32.92 1.22
C ARG A 426 -33.50 -33.22 1.99
#